data_AF-A0A4W3GQU3-F1
#
_entry.id   AF-A0A4W3GQU3-F1
#
_cell.length_a   1.000
_cell.length_b   1.000
_cell.length_c   1.000
_cell.angle_alpha   90.00
_cell.angle_beta   90.00
_cell.angle_gamma   90.00
#
_symmetry.space_group_name_H-M   'P 1'
#
loop_
_entity.id
_entity.type
_entity.pdbx_description
1 polymer ?
#
loop_
_entity_poly.entity_id
_entity_poly.type
_entity_poly.pdbx_seq_one_letter_code
_entity_poly.pdbx_strand_id
1 'polypeptide(L)'
;MSWKSFNAGDVFLLDLGNVIIQWNGPQSNSSERLKGTLLAKDIRDRERGGRTPVGIVEGDKEQDSAELMKVLVSVLGKRPERLQPPTSDKRAAEQHRTSISLYQYVPQAETRKWAPV
;
A
#
# COMPACT_ATOMS: atom_id res chain seq x y z
N MET A 1 3.33 11.80 -0.44
CA MET A 1 4.22 10.61 -0.36
C MET A 1 5.57 10.95 -0.95
N SER A 2 6.66 10.29 -0.56
CA SER A 2 7.99 10.54 -1.13
C SER A 2 8.83 9.26 -1.17
N TRP A 3 9.88 9.24 -1.99
CA TRP A 3 10.84 8.15 -2.08
C TRP A 3 11.55 7.79 -0.76
N LYS A 4 11.51 8.66 0.26
CA LYS A 4 12.10 8.37 1.58
C LYS A 4 11.40 7.23 2.32
N SER A 5 10.17 6.91 1.96
CA SER A 5 9.43 5.78 2.53
C SER A 5 9.76 4.45 1.83
N PHE A 6 10.45 4.50 0.69
CA PHE A 6 10.80 3.32 -0.08
C PHE A 6 12.12 2.75 0.42
N ASN A 7 12.19 1.43 0.45
CA ASN A 7 13.40 0.69 0.71
C ASN A 7 13.59 -0.42 -0.33
N ALA A 8 14.81 -0.94 -0.44
CA ALA A 8 15.12 -1.95 -1.44
C ALA A 8 14.56 -3.34 -1.14
N GLY A 9 14.12 -3.60 0.10
CA GLY A 9 13.70 -4.91 0.58
C GLY A 9 12.20 -5.18 0.49
N ASP A 10 11.37 -4.14 0.36
CA ASP A 10 9.92 -4.28 0.46
C ASP A 10 9.20 -4.07 -0.88
N VAL A 11 7.90 -4.39 -0.88
CA VAL A 11 6.98 -4.15 -2.00
C VAL A 11 6.01 -3.04 -1.61
N PHE A 12 5.83 -2.07 -2.50
CA PHE A 12 5.00 -0.89 -2.27
C PHE A 12 3.85 -0.85 -3.26
N LEU A 13 2.63 -0.58 -2.77
CA LEU A 13 1.45 -0.33 -3.59
C LEU A 13 1.10 1.16 -3.56
N LEU A 14 0.97 1.75 -4.75
CA LEU A 14 0.57 3.13 -4.93
C LEU A 14 -0.76 3.16 -5.67
N ASP A 15 -1.84 3.48 -4.94
CA ASP A 15 -3.13 3.76 -5.55
C ASP A 15 -3.21 5.24 -5.93
N LEU A 16 -3.24 5.51 -7.24
CA LEU A 16 -3.37 6.85 -7.81
C LEU A 16 -4.80 7.13 -8.29
N GLY A 17 -5.75 6.24 -7.99
CA GLY A 17 -7.15 6.32 -8.38
C GLY A 17 -7.42 5.84 -9.80
N ASN A 18 -6.61 6.26 -10.78
CA ASN A 18 -6.73 5.83 -12.18
C ASN A 18 -5.79 4.68 -12.56
N VAL A 19 -4.79 4.39 -11.72
CA VAL A 19 -3.87 3.25 -11.86
C VAL A 19 -3.39 2.85 -10.47
N ILE A 20 -3.21 1.55 -10.26
CA ILE A 20 -2.52 1.03 -9.09
C ILE A 20 -1.13 0.58 -9.56
N ILE A 21 -0.07 1.09 -8.93
CA ILE A 21 1.30 0.72 -9.26
C ILE A 21 1.88 -0.10 -8.12
N GLN A 22 2.29 -1.32 -8.42
CA GLN A 22 3.12 -2.13 -7.54
C GLN A 22 4.58 -1.90 -7.89
N TRP A 23 5.35 -1.35 -6.95
CA TRP A 23 6.79 -1.21 -7.08
C TRP A 23 7.48 -2.29 -6.22
N ASN A 24 8.29 -3.13 -6.84
CA ASN A 24 9.01 -4.22 -6.19
C ASN A 24 10.43 -3.77 -5.87
N GLY A 25 10.81 -3.80 -4.58
CA GLY A 25 12.17 -3.60 -4.15
C GLY A 25 13.13 -4.57 -4.85
N PRO A 26 14.33 -4.14 -5.31
CA PRO A 26 15.32 -5.02 -5.94
C PRO A 26 15.68 -6.25 -5.11
N GLN A 27 15.58 -6.14 -3.78
CA GLN A 27 15.89 -7.18 -2.80
C GLN A 27 14.64 -7.78 -2.15
N SER A 28 13.44 -7.42 -2.63
CA SER A 28 12.18 -7.97 -2.13
C SER A 28 11.99 -9.43 -2.48
N ASN A 29 11.36 -10.17 -1.57
CA ASN A 29 11.16 -11.61 -1.73
C ASN A 29 9.91 -11.94 -2.57
N SER A 30 9.91 -13.11 -3.21
CA SER A 30 8.81 -13.53 -4.10
C SER A 30 7.45 -13.63 -3.39
N SER A 31 7.46 -13.97 -2.09
CA SER A 31 6.23 -14.10 -1.30
C SER A 31 5.55 -12.74 -1.08
N GLU A 32 6.31 -11.69 -0.80
CA GLU A 32 5.82 -10.32 -0.70
C GLU A 32 5.32 -9.79 -2.03
N ARG A 33 6.04 -10.05 -3.12
CA ARG A 33 5.62 -9.66 -4.47
C ARG A 33 4.28 -10.28 -4.85
N LEU A 34 4.09 -11.56 -4.50
CA LEU A 34 2.83 -12.26 -4.72
C LEU A 34 1.71 -11.67 -3.85
N LYS A 35 1.97 -11.43 -2.56
CA LYS A 35 1.01 -10.78 -1.66
C LYS A 35 0.62 -9.39 -2.16
N GLY A 36 1.58 -8.59 -2.59
CA GLY A 36 1.36 -7.28 -3.21
C GLY A 36 0.47 -7.38 -4.44
N THR A 37 0.74 -8.36 -5.32
CA THR A 37 -0.07 -8.59 -6.52
C THR A 37 -1.52 -8.94 -6.19
N LEU A 38 -1.71 -9.83 -5.21
CA LEU A 38 -3.04 -10.25 -4.78
C LEU A 38 -3.80 -9.07 -4.17
N LEU A 39 -3.14 -8.27 -3.34
CA LEU A 39 -3.74 -7.09 -2.72
C LEU A 39 -4.08 -6.02 -3.76
N ALA A 40 -3.20 -5.74 -4.73
CA ALA A 40 -3.46 -4.78 -5.79
C ALA A 40 -4.68 -5.17 -6.64
N LYS A 41 -4.82 -6.47 -6.95
CA LYS A 41 -6.00 -7.01 -7.64
C LYS A 41 -7.27 -6.89 -6.80
N ASP A 42 -7.19 -7.20 -5.51
CA ASP A 42 -8.33 -7.09 -4.60
C ASP A 42 -8.82 -5.64 -4.48
N ILE A 43 -7.92 -4.67 -4.33
CA ILE A 43 -8.23 -3.22 -4.32
C ILE A 43 -8.89 -2.81 -5.64
N ARG A 44 -8.30 -3.20 -6.77
CA ARG A 44 -8.86 -2.92 -8.11
C ARG A 44 -10.31 -3.42 -8.22
N ASP A 45 -10.54 -4.67 -7.82
CA ASP A 45 -11.80 -5.35 -8.06
C ASP A 45 -12.90 -4.89 -7.08
N ARG A 46 -12.54 -4.68 -5.81
CA ARG A 46 -13.50 -4.29 -4.75
C ARG A 46 -13.75 -2.80 -4.67
N GLU A 47 -12.70 -1.98 -4.72
CA GLU A 47 -12.82 -0.55 -4.43
C GLU A 47 -13.01 0.28 -5.70
N ARG A 48 -12.50 -0.19 -6.84
CA ARG A 48 -12.51 0.55 -8.11
C ARG A 48 -13.39 -0.08 -9.19
N GLY A 49 -14.18 -1.10 -8.84
CA GLY A 49 -15.10 -1.77 -9.75
C GLY A 49 -14.42 -2.42 -10.97
N GLY A 50 -13.16 -2.84 -10.84
CA GLY A 50 -12.42 -3.61 -11.84
C GLY A 50 -11.82 -2.82 -13.00
N ARG A 51 -12.06 -1.50 -13.09
CA ARG A 51 -11.68 -0.69 -14.28
C ARG A 51 -10.27 -0.09 -14.22
N THR A 52 -9.62 -0.18 -13.08
CA THR A 52 -8.31 0.44 -12.85
C THR A 52 -7.17 -0.51 -13.22
N PRO A 53 -6.27 -0.17 -14.15
CA PRO A 53 -5.12 -1.02 -14.45
C PRO A 53 -4.19 -1.17 -13.24
N VAL A 54 -3.59 -2.35 -13.12
CA VAL A 54 -2.52 -2.63 -12.15
C VAL A 54 -1.21 -2.75 -12.93
N GLY A 55 -0.28 -1.83 -12.70
CA GLY A 55 1.05 -1.83 -13.30
C GLY A 55 2.10 -2.34 -12.31
N ILE A 56 3.09 -3.08 -12.79
CA ILE A 56 4.21 -3.58 -11.97
C ILE A 56 5.51 -2.89 -12.44
N VAL A 57 6.30 -2.45 -11.48
CA VAL A 57 7.62 -1.87 -11.69
C VAL A 57 8.62 -2.67 -10.86
N GLU A 58 9.58 -3.28 -11.53
CA GLU A 58 10.71 -3.95 -10.88
C GLU A 58 11.81 -2.91 -10.62
N GLY A 59 12.21 -2.72 -9.36
CA GLY A 59 13.19 -1.69 -8.99
C GLY A 59 14.59 -1.93 -9.55
N ASP A 60 14.91 -3.16 -9.98
CA ASP A 60 16.15 -3.53 -10.70
C ASP A 60 16.01 -3.39 -12.22
N LYS A 61 14.79 -3.23 -12.74
CA LYS A 61 14.47 -3.11 -14.16
C LYS A 61 13.46 -1.99 -14.43
N GLU A 62 13.70 -0.83 -13.81
CA GLU A 62 12.81 0.33 -13.93
C GLU A 62 12.63 0.79 -15.38
N GLN A 63 13.62 0.53 -16.25
CA GLN A 63 13.57 0.82 -17.69
C GLN A 63 12.48 0.06 -18.45
N ASP A 64 12.12 -1.15 -18.01
CA ASP A 64 11.10 -1.98 -18.66
C ASP A 64 9.70 -1.39 -18.46
N SER A 65 9.55 -0.54 -17.43
CA SER A 65 8.30 0.13 -17.05
C SER A 65 8.45 1.66 -17.08
N ALA A 66 9.12 2.20 -18.10
CA ALA A 66 9.45 3.62 -18.22
C ALA A 66 8.22 4.57 -18.10
N GLU A 67 7.05 4.16 -18.60
CA GLU A 67 5.81 4.93 -18.50
C GLU A 67 5.30 5.03 -17.06
N LEU A 68 5.30 3.91 -16.34
CA LEU A 68 4.92 3.87 -14.92
C LEU A 68 5.93 4.64 -14.06
N MET A 69 7.22 4.56 -14.39
CA MET A 69 8.26 5.34 -13.72
C MET A 69 8.08 6.84 -13.90
N LYS A 70 7.65 7.30 -15.08
CA LYS A 70 7.31 8.73 -15.28
C LYS A 70 6.16 9.15 -14.35
N VAL A 71 5.14 8.31 -14.20
CA VAL A 71 4.02 8.58 -13.28
C VAL A 71 4.52 8.61 -11.83
N LEU A 72 5.34 7.64 -11.42
CA LEU A 72 5.93 7.60 -10.08
C LEU A 72 6.77 8.85 -9.79
N VAL A 73 7.61 9.28 -10.73
CA VAL A 73 8.43 10.50 -10.57
C VAL A 73 7.57 11.76 -10.52
N SER A 74 6.47 11.81 -11.28
CA SER A 74 5.51 12.92 -11.22
C SER A 74 4.87 13.05 -9.83
N VAL A 75 4.51 11.92 -9.21
CA VAL A 75 3.82 11.90 -7.91
C VAL A 75 4.77 12.02 -6.71
N LEU A 76 5.91 11.33 -6.76
CA LEU A 76 6.86 11.21 -5.65
C LEU A 76 8.05 12.18 -5.75
N GLY A 77 8.21 12.85 -6.89
CA GLY A 77 9.35 13.68 -7.22
C GLY A 77 10.52 12.89 -7.81
N LYS A 78 11.67 13.54 -7.93
CA LYS A 78 12.89 12.96 -8.54
C LYS A 78 13.29 11.66 -7.83
N ARG A 79 13.46 10.60 -8.61
CA ARG A 79 13.98 9.30 -8.15
C ARG A 79 15.38 9.49 -7.55
N PRO A 80 15.62 9.15 -6.27
CA PRO A 80 16.95 9.21 -5.68
C PRO A 80 17.84 8.10 -6.25
N GLU A 81 19.16 8.30 -6.27
CA GLU A 81 20.11 7.29 -6.74
C GLU A 81 20.17 6.05 -5.81
N ARG A 82 19.98 6.25 -4.51
CA ARG A 82 20.06 5.19 -3.50
C ARG A 82 18.81 5.18 -2.65
N LEU A 83 18.17 4.02 -2.53
CA LEU A 83 17.06 3.78 -1.62
C LEU A 83 17.57 3.39 -0.23
N GLN A 84 16.67 3.42 0.75
CA GLN A 84 16.99 2.88 2.07
C GLN A 84 17.28 1.37 1.97
N PRO A 85 18.22 0.86 2.78
CA PRO A 85 18.49 -0.57 2.82
C PRO A 85 17.25 -1.35 3.29
N PRO A 86 17.16 -2.66 2.99
CA PRO A 86 16.11 -3.51 3.56
C PRO A 86 16.08 -3.40 5.07
N THR A 87 14.89 -3.30 5.64
CA THR A 87 14.71 -3.47 7.08
C THR A 87 14.51 -4.95 7.36
N SER A 88 15.05 -5.48 8.45
CA SER A 88 14.84 -6.88 8.83
C SER A 88 13.34 -7.17 9.05
N ASP A 89 12.82 -8.24 8.45
CA ASP A 89 11.41 -8.68 8.52
C ASP A 89 10.86 -8.73 9.95
N LYS A 90 11.69 -9.06 10.95
CA LYS A 90 11.29 -9.08 12.37
C LYS A 90 10.87 -7.70 12.87
N ARG A 91 11.60 -6.66 12.48
CA ARG A 91 11.30 -5.27 12.87
C ARG A 91 10.11 -4.71 12.10
N ALA A 92 10.00 -5.04 10.81
CA ALA A 92 8.84 -4.65 10.01
C ALA A 92 7.55 -5.24 10.61
N ALA A 93 7.52 -6.55 10.87
CA ALA A 93 6.35 -7.21 11.47
C ALA A 93 5.93 -6.60 12.82
N GLU A 94 6.89 -6.15 13.63
CA GLU A 94 6.62 -5.50 14.91
C GLU A 94 6.04 -4.08 14.75
N GLN A 95 6.50 -3.32 13.75
CA GLN A 95 5.91 -2.04 13.37
C GLN A 95 4.46 -2.19 12.86
N HIS A 96 4.18 -3.24 12.08
CA HIS A 96 2.85 -3.49 11.51
C HIS A 96 1.83 -4.08 12.51
N ARG A 97 2.26 -4.55 13.70
CA ARG A 97 1.38 -5.19 14.69
C ARG A 97 0.70 -4.23 15.67
N THR A 98 1.10 -2.97 15.74
CA THR A 98 0.75 -2.09 16.87
C THR A 98 -0.35 -1.07 16.58
N SER A 99 -0.87 -0.97 15.35
CA SER A 99 -1.73 0.15 14.95
C SER A 99 -3.21 -0.20 14.65
N ILE A 100 -3.68 -1.41 14.97
CA ILE A 100 -5.09 -1.76 14.75
C ILE A 100 -5.87 -1.63 16.06
N SER A 101 -6.72 -0.60 16.16
CA SER A 101 -7.71 -0.45 17.23
C SER A 101 -9.11 -0.71 16.66
N LEU A 102 -9.78 -1.74 17.17
CA LEU A 102 -11.17 -2.04 16.82
C LEU A 102 -12.09 -1.37 17.85
N TYR A 103 -12.95 -0.46 17.39
CA TYR A 103 -13.98 0.15 18.24
C TYR A 103 -15.34 -0.47 17.92
N GLN A 104 -16.01 -1.01 18.94
CA GLN A 104 -17.38 -1.51 18.82
C GLN A 104 -18.36 -0.39 19.17
N TYR A 105 -19.17 0.03 18.20
CA TYR A 105 -20.31 0.91 18.46
C TYR A 105 -21.45 0.09 19.05
N VAL A 106 -21.82 0.35 20.31
CA VAL A 106 -23.04 -0.17 20.92
C VAL A 106 -24.06 0.97 20.91
N PRO A 107 -25.13 0.88 20.11
CA PRO A 107 -26.22 1.85 20.18
C PRO A 107 -26.81 1.80 21.58
N GLN A 108 -26.81 2.93 22.27
CA GLN A 108 -27.47 3.04 23.56
C GLN A 108 -28.97 2.93 23.31
N ALA A 109 -29.57 1.83 23.76
CA ALA A 109 -31.02 1.70 23.78
C ALA A 109 -31.57 2.90 24.57
N GLU A 110 -32.32 3.74 23.87
CA GLU A 110 -32.95 4.92 24.40
C GLU A 110 -33.87 4.47 25.55
N THR A 111 -33.41 4.67 26.78
CA THR A 111 -34.25 4.45 27.95
C THR A 111 -35.32 5.52 27.93
N ARG A 112 -36.48 5.18 27.37
CA ARG A 112 -37.73 5.93 27.57
C ARG A 112 -38.03 5.95 29.07
N LYS A 113 -37.54 6.97 29.77
CA LYS A 113 -38.06 7.37 31.08
C LYS A 113 -39.38 8.08 30.85
N TRP A 114 -40.49 7.42 31.16
CA TRP A 114 -41.76 8.08 31.42
C TRP A 114 -41.98 8.10 32.94
N ALA A 115 -42.25 9.28 33.50
CA ALA A 115 -42.84 9.50 34.81
C ALA A 115 -43.53 10.89 34.80
N PRO A 116 -44.55 11.17 35.62
CA PRO A 116 -45.58 10.32 36.24
C PRO A 116 -47.01 10.82 35.88
N VAL A 117 -48.04 10.19 36.45
CA VAL A 117 -49.33 10.85 36.72
C VAL A 117 -49.49 10.95 38.24
#